data_AF-A0A3C0PNJ2-F1
#
_entry.id   AF-A0A3C0PNJ2-F1
#
_cell.length_a   1.000
_cell.length_b   1.000
_cell.length_c   1.000
_cell.angle_alpha   90.00
_cell.angle_beta   90.00
_cell.angle_gamma   90.00
#
_symmetry.space_group_name_H-M   'P 1'
#
loop_
_entity.id
_entity.type
_entity.pdbx_description
1 polymer ?
#
loop_
_entity_poly.entity_id
_entity_poly.type
_entity_poly.pdbx_seq_one_letter_code
_entity_poly.pdbx_strand_id
1 'polypeptide(L)' 'VYDYEKPSDRDRFAVLKCTVKEIDLVHLGKRHRRALFIAEDNWVGSWLAP' A
#
# COMPACT_ATOMS: atom_id res chain seq x y z
N VAL A 1 23.28 15.92 23.87
CA VAL A 1 22.11 16.70 23.40
C VAL A 1 22.08 16.55 21.90
N TYR A 2 21.04 15.93 21.33
CA TYR A 2 20.96 15.78 19.87
C TYR A 2 20.40 17.07 19.27
N ASP A 3 21.16 17.64 18.34
CA ASP A 3 20.88 18.90 17.64
C ASP A 3 20.23 18.60 16.28
N TYR A 4 18.97 18.16 16.31
CA TYR A 4 18.21 17.87 15.09
C TYR A 4 17.17 18.97 14.88
N GLU A 5 17.54 19.98 14.10
CA GLU A 5 16.61 20.98 13.59
C GLU A 5 16.00 20.51 12.27
N LYS A 6 14.66 20.51 12.19
CA LYS A 6 13.91 20.24 10.96
C LYS A 6 13.11 21.48 10.56
N PRO A 7 13.78 22.52 10.01
CA PRO A 7 13.11 23.73 9.60
C PRO A 7 12.10 23.43 8.49
N SER A 8 10.97 24.13 8.53
CA SER A 8 9.98 24.08 7.45
C SER A 8 10.53 24.77 6.20
N ASP A 9 10.61 24.03 5.11
CA ASP A 9 11.02 24.53 3.81
C ASP A 9 9.90 24.24 2.81
N ARG A 10 9.31 25.32 2.27
CA ARG A 10 8.14 25.23 1.41
C ARG A 10 8.47 24.61 0.05
N ASP A 11 9.71 24.74 -0.40
CA ASP A 11 10.17 24.17 -1.67
C ASP A 11 10.34 22.65 -1.58
N ARG A 12 10.44 22.11 -0.36
CA ARG A 12 10.46 20.65 -0.09
C ARG A 12 9.08 20.06 0.06
N PHE A 13 8.03 20.87 0.07
CA PHE A 13 6.67 20.38 0.23
C PHE A 13 6.16 19.79 -1.08
N ALA A 14 5.75 18.53 -1.03
CA ALA A 14 5.14 17.84 -2.16
C ALA A 14 4.00 16.95 -1.69
N VAL A 15 3.00 16.77 -2.56
CA VAL A 15 1.90 15.81 -2.36
C VAL A 15 2.12 14.64 -3.31
N LEU A 16 2.20 13.43 -2.75
CA LEU A 16 2.28 12.20 -3.53
C LEU A 16 0.89 11.61 -3.69
N LYS A 17 0.52 11.29 -4.93
CA LYS A 17 -0.69 10.54 -5.25
C LYS A 17 -0.32 9.14 -5.73
N CYS A 18 -0.67 8.14 -4.93
CA CYS A 18 -0.58 6.74 -5.35
C CYS A 18 -1.89 6.34 -6.04
N THR A 19 -1.81 5.85 -7.28
CA THR A 19 -2.93 5.19 -7.94
C THR A 19 -2.75 3.70 -7.78
N VAL A 20 -3.60 3.08 -6.96
CA VAL A 20 -3.52 1.63 -6.71
C VAL A 20 -3.86 0.88 -7.99
N LYS A 21 -2.97 -0.03 -8.39
CA LYS A 21 -3.14 -0.92 -9.56
C LYS A 21 -3.47 -2.35 -9.15
N GLU A 22 -2.97 -2.76 -7.99
CA GLU A 22 -3.07 -4.11 -7.47
C GLU A 22 -3.12 -4.07 -5.94
N ILE A 23 -3.88 -5.00 -5.36
CA ILE A 23 -3.97 -5.23 -3.93
C ILE A 23 -3.80 -6.74 -3.70
N ASP A 24 -2.68 -7.13 -3.09
CA ASP A 24 -2.45 -8.50 -2.59
C ASP A 24 -2.72 -8.53 -1.08
N LEU A 25 -3.84 -9.14 -0.69
CA LEU A 25 -4.32 -9.20 0.68
C LEU A 25 -4.04 -10.58 1.28
N VAL A 26 -3.39 -10.60 2.44
CA VAL A 26 -3.18 -11.82 3.24
C VAL A 26 -3.98 -11.74 4.54
N HIS A 27 -4.83 -12.74 4.78
CA HIS A 27 -5.51 -12.94 6.05
C HIS A 27 -4.84 -14.06 6.84
N LEU A 28 -4.18 -13.70 7.94
CA LEU A 28 -3.50 -14.60 8.87
C LEU A 28 -4.48 -15.26 9.87
N GLY A 29 -5.45 -16.00 9.35
CA GLY A 29 -6.32 -16.86 10.17
C GLY A 29 -5.67 -18.22 10.47
N LYS A 30 -6.39 -19.13 11.14
CA LYS A 30 -5.94 -20.53 11.38
C LYS A 30 -5.44 -21.24 10.12
N ARG A 31 -6.04 -20.91 8.97
CA ARG A 31 -5.52 -21.21 7.64
C ARG A 31 -5.31 -19.88 6.92
N HIS A 32 -4.09 -19.62 6.47
CA HIS A 32 -3.80 -18.42 5.70
C HIS A 32 -4.59 -18.44 4.40
N ARG A 33 -5.08 -17.26 4.02
CA ARG A 33 -5.79 -17.04 2.76
C ARG A 33 -5.24 -15.79 2.13
N ARG A 34 -5.07 -15.83 0.82
CA ARG A 34 -4.52 -14.75 0.04
C ARG A 34 -5.44 -14.45 -1.13
N ALA A 35 -5.76 -13.18 -1.34
CA ALA A 35 -6.64 -12.72 -2.39
C ALA A 35 -5.99 -11.55 -3.15
N LEU A 36 -6.06 -11.62 -4.47
CA LEU A 36 -5.54 -10.62 -5.38
C LEU A 36 -6.69 -9.85 -6.02
N PHE A 37 -6.56 -8.53 -6.06
CA PHE A 37 -7.49 -7.64 -6.76
C PHE A 37 -6.70 -6.71 -7.68
N ILE A 38 -7.07 -6.66 -8.97
CA ILE A 38 -6.34 -5.87 -9.98
C ILE A 38 -7.29 -4.81 -10.57
N ALA A 39 -6.81 -3.60 -10.82
CA ALA A 39 -7.65 -2.55 -11.40
C ALA A 39 -8.10 -2.89 -12.85
N GLU A 40 -7.29 -3.66 -13.58
CA GLU A 40 -7.53 -4.04 -14.98
C GLU A 40 -8.77 -4.93 -15.15
N ASP A 41 -9.07 -5.78 -14.16
CA ASP A 41 -10.25 -6.66 -14.17
C ASP A 41 -11.47 -6.07 -13.45
N ASN A 42 -11.45 -4.77 -13.14
CA ASN A 42 -12.42 -4.07 -12.30
C ASN A 42 -12.48 -4.60 -10.86
N TRP A 43 -11.33 -4.98 -10.30
CA TRP A 43 -11.20 -5.48 -8.93
C TRP A 43 -11.95 -6.79 -8.68
N VAL A 44 -12.00 -7.65 -9.70
CA VAL A 44 -12.52 -9.01 -9.55
C VAL A 44 -11.50 -9.81 -8.72
N GLY A 45 -11.91 -10.23 -7.53
CA GLY A 45 -11.04 -10.95 -6.62
C GLY A 45 -10.69 -12.36 -7.12
N SER A 46 -9.41 -12.73 -7.01
CA SER A 46 -8.93 -14.10 -7.26
C SER A 46 -8.24 -14.68 -6.03
N TRP A 47 -8.47 -15.96 -5.77
CA TRP A 47 -7.81 -16.67 -4.67
C TRP A 47 -6.42 -17.14 -5.10
N LEU A 48 -5.43 -16.86 -4.26
CA LEU A 48 -4.06 -17.34 -4.43
C LEU A 48 -3.76 -18.45 -3.43
N ALA A 49 -2.83 -19.34 -3.80
CA ALA A 49 -2.22 -20.24 -2.84
C ALA A 49 -1.58 -19.41 -1.70
N PRO A 50 -1.77 -19.79 -0.43
CA PRO A 50 -1.16 -19.11 0.69
C PRO A 50 0.37 -19.24 0.70
#